data_AF-A0AAU9J264-F1
#
_entry.id   AF-A0AAU9J264-F1
#
_cell.length_a   1.000
_cell.length_b   1.000
_cell.length_c   1.000
_cell.angle_alpha   90.00
_cell.angle_beta   90.00
_cell.angle_gamma   90.00
#
_symmetry.space_group_name_H-M   'P 1'
#
loop_
_entity.id
_entity.type
_entity.pdbx_description
1 polymer ?
#
loop_
_entity_poly.entity_id
_entity_poly.type
_entity_poly.pdbx_seq_one_letter_code
_entity_poly.pdbx_strand_id
1 'polypeptide(L)'
;MSWNYSQVVAKLKPLRTDLVSAYSSIKLESLPATRVYMKNFIYQAWAVISTLKALRSKLSPSTVPWYPPEDENSVRYINEILLDEETDVAGQPQQYSSHYNLFIKAMREANGFSEPMETLVTDLRQGMAWDKAFIKNKDQYKHIISPSTFKYVENEIGIAMNGDLHQIAGFFFLGREETVPDLFSGFVKSLNEKEVNAPLFKSYIQRHIDLDGDLHAPLGEKITQRVCKEDPKMWKEVYEAGKLGITDDLNFAKGVTKMIGKPLTLYEAVGGRSNLEKVIEAAKSRINADAAEKGLGDEDGRMIVNSLSEDFEGPSYPADQKFGIPKNSQTNLKVALLDEFSGLLANQEDAATHLKKIKTKLSKSFES
;
A
#
# COMPACT_ATOMS: atom_id res chain seq x y z
N MET A 1 10.31 -5.31 39.68
CA MET A 1 10.82 -5.98 38.46
C MET A 1 11.75 -5.00 37.77
N SER A 2 13.00 -5.38 37.52
CA SER A 2 14.00 -4.54 36.85
C SER A 2 13.85 -4.67 35.34
N TRP A 3 13.20 -3.70 34.69
CA TRP A 3 13.02 -3.68 33.24
C TRP A 3 14.38 -3.63 32.51
N ASN A 4 14.54 -4.48 31.49
CA ASN A 4 15.69 -4.53 30.59
C ASN A 4 15.27 -5.13 29.23
N TYR A 5 16.15 -5.11 28.22
CA TYR A 5 15.86 -5.59 26.87
C TYR A 5 15.23 -6.99 26.84
N SER A 6 15.85 -7.98 27.49
CA SER A 6 15.36 -9.36 27.50
C SER A 6 13.96 -9.48 28.11
N GLN A 7 13.65 -8.72 29.16
CA GLN A 7 12.31 -8.69 29.74
C GLN A 7 11.28 -8.03 28.83
N VAL A 8 11.66 -6.95 28.11
CA VAL A 8 10.78 -6.30 27.14
C VAL A 8 10.43 -7.29 26.02
N VAL A 9 11.44 -7.91 25.39
CA VAL A 9 11.23 -8.90 24.32
C VAL A 9 10.35 -10.06 24.80
N ALA A 10 10.64 -10.62 25.99
CA ALA A 10 9.86 -11.70 26.56
C ALA A 10 8.39 -11.32 26.77
N LYS A 11 8.10 -10.08 27.19
CA LYS A 11 6.73 -9.58 27.39
C LYS A 11 5.99 -9.28 26.09
N LEU A 12 6.69 -8.89 25.02
CA LEU A 12 6.09 -8.64 23.71
C LEU A 12 5.80 -9.92 22.92
N LYS A 13 6.48 -11.03 23.23
CA LYS A 13 6.40 -12.31 22.50
C LYS A 13 4.96 -12.83 22.27
N PRO A 14 4.03 -12.83 23.25
CA PRO A 14 2.67 -13.28 23.01
C PRO A 14 1.96 -12.44 21.94
N LEU A 15 2.12 -11.12 22.00
CA LEU A 15 1.50 -10.20 21.04
C LEU A 15 2.10 -10.34 19.63
N ARG A 16 3.41 -10.61 19.52
CA ARG A 16 4.06 -10.94 18.24
C ARG A 16 3.49 -12.23 17.63
N THR A 17 3.20 -13.23 18.46
CA THR A 17 2.57 -14.48 18.00
C THR A 17 1.18 -14.21 17.42
N ASP A 18 0.38 -13.38 18.09
CA ASP A 18 -0.92 -12.95 17.58
C ASP A 18 -0.81 -12.17 16.27
N LEU A 19 0.23 -11.32 16.14
CA LEU A 19 0.51 -10.55 14.92
C LEU A 19 0.82 -11.46 13.73
N VAL A 20 1.71 -12.44 13.91
CA VAL A 20 2.07 -13.42 12.87
C VAL A 20 0.83 -14.21 12.42
N SER A 21 -0.01 -14.62 13.37
CA SER A 21 -1.28 -15.30 13.07
C SER A 21 -2.23 -14.40 12.25
N ALA A 22 -2.34 -13.12 12.62
CA ALA A 22 -3.18 -12.16 11.88
C ALA A 22 -2.65 -11.91 10.46
N TYR A 23 -1.34 -11.76 10.26
CA TYR A 23 -0.75 -11.62 8.92
C TYR A 23 -0.95 -12.87 8.06
N SER A 24 -0.83 -14.07 8.66
CA SER A 24 -1.11 -15.34 7.98
C SER A 24 -2.57 -15.49 7.50
N SER A 25 -3.49 -14.70 8.07
CA SER A 25 -4.89 -14.63 7.63
C SER A 25 -5.11 -13.77 6.38
N ILE A 26 -4.15 -12.90 6.03
CA ILE A 26 -4.21 -12.07 4.82
C ILE A 26 -3.92 -12.96 3.60
N LYS A 27 -4.95 -13.34 2.86
CA LYS A 27 -4.85 -14.23 1.70
C LYS A 27 -4.48 -13.47 0.42
N LEU A 28 -3.18 -13.32 0.17
CA LEU A 28 -2.64 -12.75 -1.07
C LEU A 28 -2.60 -13.76 -2.22
N GLU A 29 -3.72 -14.44 -2.47
CA GLU A 29 -3.79 -15.55 -3.43
C GLU A 29 -4.12 -15.12 -4.87
N SER A 30 -4.22 -13.81 -5.13
CA SER A 30 -4.52 -13.26 -6.45
C SER A 30 -3.97 -11.84 -6.58
N LEU A 31 -3.85 -11.36 -7.81
CA LEU A 31 -3.43 -9.98 -8.09
C LEU A 31 -4.39 -8.94 -7.49
N PRO A 32 -5.74 -9.07 -7.59
CA PRO A 32 -6.67 -8.16 -6.90
C PRO A 32 -6.49 -8.13 -5.38
N ALA A 33 -6.33 -9.29 -4.73
CA ALA A 33 -6.06 -9.36 -3.29
C ALA A 33 -4.74 -8.64 -2.94
N THR A 34 -3.71 -8.85 -3.75
CA THR A 34 -2.41 -8.19 -3.61
C THR A 34 -2.52 -6.66 -3.75
N ARG A 35 -3.28 -6.16 -4.73
CA ARG A 35 -3.55 -4.72 -4.89
C ARG A 35 -4.25 -4.12 -3.67
N VAL A 36 -5.20 -4.84 -3.07
CA VAL A 36 -5.88 -4.40 -1.84
C VAL A 36 -4.93 -4.27 -0.66
N TYR A 37 -4.03 -5.24 -0.49
CA TYR A 37 -2.98 -5.15 0.52
C TYR A 37 -2.05 -3.97 0.24
N MET A 38 -1.55 -3.84 -0.98
CA MET A 38 -0.63 -2.79 -1.39
C MET A 38 -1.14 -1.36 -1.11
N LYS A 39 -2.37 -1.04 -1.50
CA LYS A 39 -2.93 0.32 -1.30
C LYS A 39 -3.05 0.70 0.17
N ASN A 40 -3.14 -0.28 1.07
CA ASN A 40 -3.15 -0.05 2.52
C ASN A 40 -1.73 -0.05 3.09
N PHE A 41 -0.87 -0.97 2.66
CA PHE A 41 0.48 -1.12 3.21
C PHE A 41 1.43 0.02 2.82
N ILE A 42 1.24 0.67 1.66
CA ILE A 42 2.06 1.81 1.23
C ILE A 42 2.08 2.95 2.28
N TYR A 43 0.99 3.12 3.03
CA TYR A 43 0.90 4.08 4.12
C TYR A 43 1.87 3.76 5.26
N GLN A 44 1.99 2.46 5.62
CA GLN A 44 2.99 2.02 6.58
C GLN A 44 4.40 2.25 6.01
N ALA A 45 4.68 1.74 4.81
CA ALA A 45 6.00 1.86 4.16
C ALA A 45 6.50 3.31 4.06
N TRP A 46 5.58 4.27 3.88
CA TRP A 46 5.90 5.69 3.94
C TRP A 46 6.17 6.20 5.36
N ALA A 47 5.35 5.83 6.34
CA ALA A 47 5.45 6.30 7.72
C ALA A 47 6.73 5.79 8.43
N VAL A 48 7.20 4.57 8.09
CA VAL A 48 8.48 4.00 8.57
C VAL A 48 9.63 4.99 8.42
N ILE A 49 9.75 5.59 7.24
CA ILE A 49 10.83 6.53 6.92
C ILE A 49 10.77 7.75 7.84
N SER A 50 9.57 8.20 8.22
CA SER A 50 9.40 9.33 9.15
C SER A 50 9.86 8.97 10.57
N THR A 51 9.51 7.78 11.05
CA THR A 51 9.97 7.25 12.35
C THR A 51 11.50 7.10 12.38
N LEU A 52 12.08 6.56 11.32
CA LEU A 52 13.53 6.39 11.18
C LEU A 52 14.26 7.73 11.12
N LYS A 53 13.71 8.72 10.39
CA LYS A 53 14.23 10.10 10.38
C LYS A 53 14.14 10.76 11.75
N ALA A 54 13.08 10.49 12.53
CA ALA A 54 12.95 11.00 13.89
C ALA A 54 13.99 10.39 14.86
N LEU A 55 14.29 9.09 14.73
CA LEU A 55 15.41 8.46 15.43
C LEU A 55 16.73 9.12 15.06
N ARG A 56 17.01 9.22 13.75
CA ARG A 56 18.25 9.80 13.24
C ARG A 56 18.41 11.26 13.65
N SER A 57 17.35 12.06 13.68
CA SER A 57 17.44 13.47 14.05
C SER A 57 17.77 13.68 15.52
N LYS A 58 17.34 12.77 16.41
CA LYS A 58 17.68 12.78 17.84
C LYS A 58 19.08 12.21 18.12
N LEU A 59 19.53 11.21 17.35
CA LEU A 59 20.86 10.60 17.50
C LEU A 59 21.97 11.43 16.83
N SER A 60 21.70 11.98 15.65
CA SER A 60 22.65 12.71 14.81
C SER A 60 21.97 13.96 14.20
N PRO A 61 21.73 15.02 15.00
CA PRO A 61 21.14 16.26 14.52
C PRO A 61 21.92 16.87 13.34
N SER A 62 21.21 17.46 12.37
CA SER A 62 21.83 18.14 11.21
C SER A 62 22.08 19.63 11.47
N THR A 63 22.65 19.97 12.63
CA THR A 63 22.90 21.36 13.05
C THR A 63 24.15 21.95 12.39
N VAL A 64 24.14 23.27 12.19
CA VAL A 64 25.31 24.05 11.72
C VAL A 64 25.56 25.19 12.71
N PRO A 65 26.78 25.32 13.28
CA PRO A 65 27.97 24.49 13.06
C PRO A 65 27.83 23.06 13.57
N TRP A 66 28.57 22.14 12.95
CA TRP A 66 28.60 20.72 13.33
C TRP A 66 29.50 20.48 14.56
N TYR A 67 29.12 19.50 15.38
CA TYR A 67 29.89 18.99 16.51
C TYR A 67 29.74 17.45 16.59
N PRO A 68 30.72 16.73 17.14
CA PRO A 68 30.67 15.27 17.20
C PRO A 68 29.53 14.76 18.10
N PRO A 69 28.88 13.63 17.75
CA PRO A 69 27.80 13.07 18.55
C PRO A 69 28.32 12.40 19.83
N GLU A 70 27.48 12.36 20.88
CA GLU A 70 27.82 11.69 22.15
C GLU A 70 27.95 10.16 22.01
N ASP A 71 27.18 9.55 21.10
CA ASP A 71 27.19 8.11 20.85
C ASP A 71 27.43 7.80 19.36
N GLU A 72 28.70 7.83 18.97
CA GLU A 72 29.17 7.55 17.61
C GLU A 72 28.69 6.19 17.07
N ASN A 73 28.60 5.17 17.93
CA ASN A 73 28.14 3.84 17.52
C ASN A 73 26.66 3.85 17.14
N SER A 74 25.79 4.45 17.95
CA SER A 74 24.37 4.55 17.61
C SER A 74 24.14 5.40 16.35
N VAL A 75 24.95 6.44 16.14
CA VAL A 75 24.94 7.23 14.90
C VAL A 75 25.38 6.39 13.69
N ARG A 76 26.41 5.56 13.83
CA ARG A 76 26.83 4.64 12.77
C ARG A 76 25.69 3.67 12.42
N TYR A 77 25.10 3.02 13.42
CA TYR A 77 24.06 2.01 13.23
C TYR A 77 22.80 2.58 12.57
N ILE A 78 22.31 3.74 13.04
CA ILE A 78 21.12 4.36 12.44
C ILE A 78 21.36 4.81 10.99
N ASN A 79 22.58 5.23 10.66
CA ASN A 79 22.94 5.60 9.30
C ASN A 79 23.03 4.39 8.36
N GLU A 80 23.43 3.21 8.86
CA GLU A 80 23.40 1.96 8.08
C GLU A 80 21.96 1.58 7.73
N ILE A 81 21.05 1.58 8.70
CA ILE A 81 19.63 1.31 8.45
C ILE A 81 19.04 2.34 7.48
N LEU A 82 19.38 3.62 7.64
CA LEU A 82 18.88 4.67 6.75
C LEU A 82 19.42 4.56 5.32
N LEU A 83 20.64 4.06 5.14
CA LEU A 83 21.24 3.82 3.82
C LEU A 83 20.37 2.85 3.03
N ASP A 84 19.96 1.75 3.66
CA ASP A 84 19.08 0.75 3.06
C ASP A 84 17.67 1.33 2.86
N GLU A 85 17.04 1.89 3.89
CA GLU A 85 15.63 2.34 3.80
C GLU A 85 15.39 3.52 2.84
N GLU A 86 16.29 4.51 2.82
CA GLU A 86 16.11 5.75 2.04
C GLU A 86 16.80 5.71 0.67
N THR A 87 17.83 4.86 0.52
CA THR A 87 18.71 4.86 -0.66
C THR A 87 19.20 3.47 -1.07
N ASP A 88 18.39 2.41 -0.91
CA ASP A 88 18.75 1.04 -1.32
C ASP A 88 19.12 0.95 -2.81
N VAL A 89 19.85 -0.11 -3.16
CA VAL A 89 20.12 -0.53 -4.53
C VAL A 89 18.82 -0.97 -5.22
N ALA A 90 18.44 -0.23 -6.27
CA ALA A 90 17.22 -0.44 -7.03
C ALA A 90 17.39 -1.45 -8.17
N GLY A 91 17.88 -2.65 -7.87
CA GLY A 91 17.96 -3.80 -8.79
C GLY A 91 19.14 -3.80 -9.79
N GLN A 92 19.82 -2.67 -9.99
CA GLN A 92 21.06 -2.60 -10.78
C GLN A 92 22.14 -1.81 -10.02
N PRO A 93 23.43 -2.12 -10.20
CA PRO A 93 24.51 -1.32 -9.64
C PRO A 93 24.37 0.16 -10.01
N GLN A 94 24.59 1.04 -9.03
CA GLN A 94 24.50 2.51 -9.18
C GLN A 94 23.10 3.07 -9.44
N GLN A 95 22.04 2.27 -9.30
CA GLN A 95 20.67 2.77 -9.24
C GLN A 95 20.20 2.71 -7.80
N TYR A 96 19.72 3.83 -7.26
CA TYR A 96 19.31 3.93 -5.86
C TYR A 96 17.87 4.41 -5.74
N SER A 97 17.16 3.92 -4.73
CA SER A 97 15.76 4.28 -4.48
C SER A 97 15.39 3.99 -3.03
N SER A 98 14.57 4.85 -2.43
CA SER A 98 13.96 4.53 -1.14
C SER A 98 13.02 3.33 -1.27
N HIS A 99 12.86 2.59 -0.17
CA HIS A 99 11.88 1.50 -0.06
C HIS A 99 10.46 1.96 -0.39
N TYR A 100 10.07 3.18 0.02
CA TYR A 100 8.82 3.82 -0.42
C TYR A 100 8.67 3.86 -1.95
N ASN A 101 9.69 4.36 -2.66
CA ASN A 101 9.65 4.47 -4.12
C ASN A 101 9.73 3.11 -4.81
N LEU A 102 10.46 2.14 -4.24
CA LEU A 102 10.46 0.74 -4.71
C LEU A 102 9.06 0.13 -4.58
N PHE A 103 8.36 0.38 -3.47
CA PHE A 103 6.99 -0.08 -3.29
C PHE A 103 6.03 0.57 -4.29
N ILE A 104 6.13 1.88 -4.53
CA ILE A 104 5.33 2.56 -5.57
C ILE A 104 5.58 1.95 -6.96
N LYS A 105 6.83 1.62 -7.30
CA LYS A 105 7.15 0.92 -8.55
C LYS A 105 6.48 -0.47 -8.62
N ALA A 106 6.54 -1.23 -7.53
CA ALA A 106 5.86 -2.53 -7.43
C ALA A 106 4.33 -2.40 -7.55
N MET A 107 3.73 -1.37 -6.93
CA MET A 107 2.31 -1.07 -7.09
C MET A 107 1.97 -0.79 -8.55
N ARG A 108 2.75 0.05 -9.23
CA ARG A 108 2.50 0.41 -10.64
C ARG A 108 2.61 -0.80 -11.57
N GLU A 109 3.62 -1.65 -11.39
CA GLU A 109 3.72 -2.93 -12.13
C GLU A 109 2.48 -3.80 -11.93
N ALA A 110 2.01 -3.89 -10.68
CA ALA A 110 0.83 -4.65 -10.34
C ALA A 110 -0.49 -3.99 -10.79
N ASN A 111 -0.49 -2.79 -11.39
CA ASN A 111 -1.66 -1.92 -11.60
C ASN A 111 -2.45 -1.65 -10.29
N GLY A 112 -1.73 -1.48 -9.19
CA GLY A 112 -2.27 -1.09 -7.89
C GLY A 112 -2.58 0.41 -7.80
N PHE A 113 -3.54 0.76 -6.94
CA PHE A 113 -4.00 2.13 -6.79
C PHE A 113 -3.12 2.93 -5.80
N SER A 114 -2.10 3.64 -6.30
CA SER A 114 -1.15 4.44 -5.51
C SER A 114 -1.55 5.91 -5.30
N GLU A 115 -2.52 6.41 -6.07
CA GLU A 115 -2.98 7.81 -6.06
C GLU A 115 -3.25 8.37 -4.66
N PRO A 116 -3.85 7.61 -3.70
CA PRO A 116 -4.07 8.14 -2.35
C PRO A 116 -2.79 8.58 -1.66
N MET A 117 -1.74 7.76 -1.74
CA MET A 117 -0.48 8.05 -1.09
C MET A 117 0.31 9.13 -1.85
N GLU A 118 0.29 9.09 -3.19
CA GLU A 118 0.96 10.10 -4.02
C GLU A 118 0.34 11.50 -3.80
N THR A 119 -0.97 11.57 -3.60
CA THR A 119 -1.68 12.81 -3.22
C THR A 119 -1.18 13.33 -1.88
N LEU A 120 -1.10 12.47 -0.85
CA LEU A 120 -0.62 12.86 0.48
C LEU A 120 0.82 13.39 0.43
N VAL A 121 1.73 12.67 -0.24
CA VAL A 121 3.12 13.13 -0.42
C VAL A 121 3.20 14.44 -1.17
N THR A 122 2.36 14.63 -2.20
CA THR A 122 2.32 15.88 -2.97
C THR A 122 1.88 17.06 -2.12
N ASP A 123 0.80 16.90 -1.33
CA ASP A 123 0.32 17.95 -0.42
C ASP A 123 1.41 18.35 0.59
N LEU A 124 2.12 17.36 1.18
CA LEU A 124 3.22 17.61 2.11
C LEU A 124 4.40 18.33 1.44
N ARG A 125 4.78 17.93 0.21
CA ARG A 125 5.85 18.59 -0.56
C ARG A 125 5.51 20.04 -0.92
N GLN A 126 4.23 20.34 -1.08
CA GLN A 126 3.73 21.71 -1.31
C GLN A 126 3.63 22.54 -0.03
N GLY A 127 4.07 22.00 1.12
CA GLY A 127 4.11 22.71 2.39
C GLY A 127 2.80 22.67 3.16
N MET A 128 1.84 21.82 2.78
CA MET A 128 0.64 21.61 3.60
C MET A 128 1.05 20.95 4.92
N ALA A 129 0.59 21.53 6.04
CA ALA A 129 0.84 20.95 7.36
C ALA A 129 0.26 19.52 7.47
N TRP A 130 0.99 18.64 8.18
CA TRP A 130 0.65 17.23 8.37
C TRP A 130 -0.83 17.00 8.68
N ASP A 131 -1.36 17.62 9.73
CA ASP A 131 -2.75 17.40 10.17
C ASP A 131 -3.76 17.72 9.07
N LYS A 132 -3.53 18.80 8.32
CA LYS A 132 -4.40 19.22 7.21
C LYS A 132 -4.31 18.24 6.04
N ALA A 133 -3.08 17.87 5.64
CA ALA A 133 -2.85 16.95 4.53
C ALA A 133 -3.43 15.56 4.84
N PHE A 134 -3.22 15.07 6.06
CA PHE A 134 -3.70 13.76 6.49
C PHE A 134 -5.22 13.70 6.62
N ILE A 135 -5.86 14.72 7.22
CA ILE A 135 -7.34 14.79 7.29
C ILE A 135 -7.94 14.85 5.88
N LYS A 136 -7.44 15.75 5.02
CA LYS A 136 -7.87 15.84 3.61
C LYS A 136 -7.77 14.48 2.91
N ASN A 137 -6.62 13.81 3.04
CA ASN A 137 -6.38 12.50 2.45
C ASN A 137 -7.34 11.43 2.98
N LYS A 138 -7.48 11.35 4.31
CA LYS A 138 -8.39 10.41 4.98
C LYS A 138 -9.83 10.63 4.54
N ASP A 139 -10.31 11.85 4.49
CA ASP A 139 -11.68 12.15 4.05
C ASP A 139 -11.93 11.80 2.59
N GLN A 140 -10.94 12.04 1.73
CA GLN A 140 -11.02 11.73 0.31
C GLN A 140 -10.98 10.22 0.03
N TYR A 141 -10.33 9.40 0.86
CA TYR A 141 -10.05 7.99 0.56
C TYR A 141 -10.58 6.98 1.60
N LYS A 142 -11.36 7.41 2.61
CA LYS A 142 -11.95 6.54 3.66
C LYS A 142 -12.87 5.43 3.15
N HIS A 143 -13.39 5.53 1.93
CA HIS A 143 -14.24 4.50 1.32
C HIS A 143 -13.43 3.36 0.67
N ILE A 144 -12.12 3.52 0.49
CA ILE A 144 -11.24 2.54 -0.16
C ILE A 144 -10.01 2.14 0.65
N ILE A 145 -9.57 2.94 1.62
CA ILE A 145 -8.48 2.63 2.54
C ILE A 145 -9.07 2.26 3.91
N SER A 146 -8.48 1.28 4.58
CA SER A 146 -8.96 0.81 5.88
C SER A 146 -8.88 1.92 6.93
N PRO A 147 -9.90 2.09 7.80
CA PRO A 147 -9.78 2.96 8.97
C PRO A 147 -8.60 2.58 9.87
N SER A 148 -8.28 1.28 9.94
CA SER A 148 -7.12 0.78 10.69
C SER A 148 -5.79 1.24 10.11
N THR A 149 -5.68 1.39 8.79
CA THR A 149 -4.50 1.94 8.11
C THR A 149 -4.28 3.40 8.46
N PHE A 150 -5.34 4.22 8.45
CA PHE A 150 -5.22 5.61 8.89
C PHE A 150 -4.86 5.69 10.37
N LYS A 151 -5.47 4.85 11.22
CA LYS A 151 -5.14 4.88 12.65
C LYS A 151 -3.69 4.50 12.92
N TYR A 152 -3.17 3.51 12.18
CA TYR A 152 -1.77 3.12 12.23
C TYR A 152 -0.83 4.29 11.95
N VAL A 153 -1.00 4.96 10.79
CA VAL A 153 -0.14 6.08 10.40
C VAL A 153 -0.25 7.26 11.35
N GLU A 154 -1.45 7.56 11.84
CA GLU A 154 -1.67 8.63 12.83
C GLU A 154 -0.84 8.38 14.10
N ASN A 155 -0.85 7.14 14.61
CA ASN A 155 -0.08 6.78 15.79
C ASN A 155 1.43 6.79 15.51
N GLU A 156 1.87 6.21 14.39
CA GLU A 156 3.29 6.16 14.02
C GLU A 156 3.88 7.57 13.83
N ILE A 157 3.22 8.43 13.05
CA ILE A 157 3.66 9.82 12.89
C ILE A 157 3.58 10.58 14.21
N GLY A 158 2.56 10.31 15.05
CA GLY A 158 2.46 10.88 16.38
C GLY A 158 3.65 10.53 17.27
N ILE A 159 4.11 9.29 17.25
CA ILE A 159 5.34 8.83 17.93
C ILE A 159 6.57 9.49 17.32
N ALA A 160 6.70 9.53 16.00
CA ALA A 160 7.84 10.16 15.32
C ALA A 160 7.98 11.66 15.67
N MET A 161 6.86 12.38 15.78
CA MET A 161 6.85 13.82 16.09
C MET A 161 7.09 14.11 17.58
N ASN A 162 6.50 13.32 18.48
CA ASN A 162 6.37 13.69 19.90
C ASN A 162 7.08 12.73 20.88
N GLY A 163 7.53 11.57 20.41
CA GLY A 163 8.15 10.56 21.25
C GLY A 163 9.55 10.95 21.71
N ASP A 164 9.93 10.47 22.90
CA ASP A 164 11.32 10.46 23.33
C ASP A 164 12.14 9.42 22.55
N LEU A 165 13.46 9.57 22.53
CA LEU A 165 14.36 8.72 21.73
C LEU A 165 14.14 7.22 21.99
N HIS A 166 14.03 6.81 23.26
CA HIS A 166 13.79 5.41 23.63
C HIS A 166 12.38 4.94 23.25
N GLN A 167 11.37 5.81 23.30
CA GLN A 167 10.01 5.46 22.88
C GLN A 167 9.94 5.22 21.38
N ILE A 168 10.57 6.10 20.57
CA ILE A 168 10.64 5.91 19.13
C ILE A 168 11.42 4.62 18.80
N ALA A 169 12.52 4.36 19.51
CA ALA A 169 13.31 3.14 19.32
C ALA A 169 12.49 1.88 19.64
N GLY A 170 11.74 1.91 20.75
CA GLY A 170 10.83 0.82 21.13
C GLY A 170 9.71 0.59 20.11
N PHE A 171 9.08 1.66 19.62
CA PHE A 171 8.03 1.55 18.59
C PHE A 171 8.60 0.97 17.29
N PHE A 172 9.74 1.46 16.82
CA PHE A 172 10.34 1.06 15.55
C PHE A 172 10.93 -0.36 15.61
N PHE A 173 11.95 -0.58 16.45
CA PHE A 173 12.72 -1.83 16.46
C PHE A 173 11.91 -3.00 17.04
N LEU A 174 11.31 -2.80 18.21
CA LEU A 174 10.60 -3.86 18.91
C LEU A 174 9.14 -4.00 18.45
N GLY A 175 8.57 -2.92 17.93
CA GLY A 175 7.18 -2.85 17.50
C GLY A 175 6.95 -3.25 16.03
N ARG A 176 7.96 -3.08 15.16
CA ARG A 176 7.88 -3.41 13.73
C ARG A 176 9.05 -4.28 13.28
N GLU A 177 10.27 -3.77 13.39
CA GLU A 177 11.45 -4.29 12.66
C GLU A 177 11.71 -5.77 12.95
N GLU A 178 11.75 -6.13 14.24
CA GLU A 178 11.97 -7.52 14.66
C GLU A 178 10.85 -8.49 14.23
N THR A 179 9.69 -7.99 13.80
CA THR A 179 8.58 -8.84 13.34
C THR A 179 8.53 -9.00 11.82
N VAL A 180 9.07 -8.07 11.04
CA VAL A 180 8.90 -8.05 9.57
C VAL A 180 9.26 -9.38 8.90
N PRO A 181 10.41 -10.03 9.19
CA PRO A 181 10.79 -11.26 8.51
C PRO A 181 9.77 -12.40 8.66
N ASP A 182 9.21 -12.57 9.87
CA ASP A 182 8.20 -13.60 10.16
C ASP A 182 6.88 -13.33 9.43
N LEU A 183 6.47 -12.05 9.36
CA LEU A 183 5.24 -11.65 8.69
C LEU A 183 5.32 -11.85 7.16
N PHE A 184 6.46 -11.52 6.58
CA PHE A 184 6.68 -11.49 5.14
C PHE A 184 6.96 -12.87 4.53
N SER A 185 7.59 -13.77 5.29
CA SER A 185 7.86 -15.14 4.85
C SER A 185 6.58 -15.88 4.40
N GLY A 186 5.46 -15.65 5.10
CA GLY A 186 4.15 -16.21 4.72
C GLY A 186 3.62 -15.67 3.40
N PHE A 187 3.86 -14.40 3.08
CA PHE A 187 3.43 -13.78 1.83
C PHE A 187 4.22 -14.28 0.63
N VAL A 188 5.54 -14.35 0.72
CA VAL A 188 6.38 -14.84 -0.38
C VAL A 188 5.96 -16.25 -0.78
N LYS A 189 5.76 -17.12 0.21
CA LYS A 189 5.25 -18.48 -0.01
C LYS A 189 3.90 -18.48 -0.75
N SER A 190 2.92 -17.75 -0.23
CA SER A 190 1.57 -17.67 -0.83
C SER A 190 1.58 -17.12 -2.25
N LEU A 191 2.32 -16.02 -2.51
CA LEU A 191 2.41 -15.38 -3.81
C LEU A 191 3.09 -16.28 -4.86
N ASN A 192 4.01 -17.15 -4.44
CA ASN A 192 4.68 -18.12 -5.30
C ASN A 192 3.81 -19.34 -5.57
N GLU A 193 3.20 -19.95 -4.54
CA GLU A 193 2.31 -21.10 -4.68
C GLU A 193 1.08 -20.81 -5.56
N LYS A 194 0.61 -19.56 -5.56
CA LYS A 194 -0.55 -19.11 -6.33
C LYS A 194 -0.18 -18.43 -7.66
N GLU A 195 1.10 -18.43 -8.01
CA GLU A 195 1.62 -17.85 -9.26
C GLU A 195 1.15 -16.41 -9.51
N VAL A 196 1.04 -15.61 -8.44
CA VAL A 196 0.60 -14.21 -8.56
C VAL A 196 1.66 -13.40 -9.32
N ASN A 197 1.25 -12.79 -10.43
CA ASN A 197 2.10 -11.95 -11.27
C ASN A 197 2.33 -10.56 -10.64
N ALA A 198 3.27 -10.48 -9.70
CA ALA A 198 3.75 -9.25 -9.08
C ALA A 198 5.26 -9.36 -8.73
N PRO A 199 6.15 -9.59 -9.72
CA PRO A 199 7.57 -9.84 -9.47
C PRO A 199 8.28 -8.73 -8.68
N LEU A 200 8.04 -7.45 -8.93
CA LEU A 200 8.67 -6.39 -8.15
C LEU A 200 8.22 -6.37 -6.68
N PHE A 201 6.96 -6.74 -6.42
CA PHE A 201 6.47 -6.86 -5.05
C PHE A 201 7.10 -8.05 -4.33
N LYS A 202 7.23 -9.20 -5.01
CA LYS A 202 7.93 -10.37 -4.46
C LYS A 202 9.38 -10.02 -4.09
N SER A 203 10.09 -9.32 -4.98
CA SER A 203 11.46 -8.85 -4.73
C SER A 203 11.53 -7.85 -3.58
N TYR A 204 10.58 -6.91 -3.47
CA TYR A 204 10.50 -5.97 -2.36
C TYR A 204 10.37 -6.70 -1.02
N ILE A 205 9.46 -7.67 -0.93
CA ILE A 205 9.24 -8.44 0.30
C ILE A 205 10.45 -9.30 0.63
N GLN A 206 11.06 -9.96 -0.36
CA GLN A 206 12.28 -10.76 -0.14
C GLN A 206 13.43 -9.89 0.39
N ARG A 207 13.61 -8.68 -0.16
CA ARG A 207 14.65 -7.74 0.29
C ARG A 207 14.51 -7.37 1.77
N HIS A 208 13.29 -7.21 2.28
CA HIS A 208 13.04 -6.93 3.70
C HIS A 208 13.27 -8.17 4.58
N ILE A 209 12.98 -9.37 4.09
CA ILE A 209 13.34 -10.60 4.82
C ILE A 209 14.87 -10.69 4.98
N ASP A 210 15.61 -10.42 3.90
CA ASP A 210 17.08 -10.53 3.87
C ASP A 210 17.76 -9.43 4.72
N LEU A 211 17.25 -8.20 4.69
CA LEU A 211 17.81 -7.07 5.45
C LEU A 211 17.40 -7.04 6.91
N ASP A 212 16.09 -7.14 7.19
CA ASP A 212 15.56 -6.77 8.50
C ASP A 212 15.93 -7.82 9.55
N GLY A 213 16.03 -9.09 9.13
CA GLY A 213 16.42 -10.21 10.00
C GLY A 213 17.91 -10.18 10.37
N ASP A 214 18.78 -10.08 9.37
CA ASP A 214 20.22 -10.30 9.56
C ASP A 214 20.99 -9.00 9.86
N LEU A 215 20.48 -7.84 9.44
CA LEU A 215 21.15 -6.55 9.59
C LEU A 215 20.42 -5.63 10.56
N HIS A 216 19.15 -5.29 10.32
CA HIS A 216 18.50 -4.23 11.08
C HIS A 216 18.17 -4.63 12.51
N ALA A 217 17.65 -5.84 12.77
CA ALA A 217 17.29 -6.27 14.11
C ALA A 217 18.50 -6.23 15.10
N PRO A 218 19.69 -6.77 14.77
CA PRO A 218 20.87 -6.63 15.64
C PRO A 218 21.31 -5.18 15.90
N LEU A 219 21.19 -4.30 14.89
CA LEU A 219 21.51 -2.87 15.04
C LEU A 219 20.48 -2.17 15.93
N GLY A 220 19.20 -2.50 15.78
CA GLY A 220 18.10 -2.01 16.59
C GLY A 220 18.22 -2.38 18.07
N GLU A 221 18.59 -3.62 18.37
CA GLU A 221 18.90 -4.06 19.74
C GLU A 221 20.03 -3.21 20.33
N LYS A 222 21.15 -3.06 19.61
CA LYS A 222 22.30 -2.27 20.07
C LYS A 222 21.93 -0.81 20.32
N ILE A 223 21.20 -0.17 19.41
CA ILE A 223 20.72 1.22 19.59
C ILE A 223 19.85 1.29 20.84
N THR A 224 18.85 0.42 20.98
CA THR A 224 17.89 0.46 22.08
C THR A 224 18.58 0.28 23.44
N GLN A 225 19.54 -0.65 23.54
CA GLN A 225 20.34 -0.86 24.74
C GLN A 225 21.18 0.36 25.11
N ARG A 226 21.81 1.02 24.13
CA ARG A 226 22.66 2.20 24.37
C ARG A 226 21.85 3.42 24.76
N VAL A 227 20.65 3.58 24.20
CA VAL A 227 19.71 4.65 24.55
C VAL A 227 19.20 4.46 25.98
N CYS A 228 18.76 3.25 26.35
CA CYS A 228 18.09 3.02 27.63
C CYS A 228 19.06 2.76 28.80
N LYS A 229 20.28 2.29 28.50
CA LYS A 229 21.30 1.93 29.51
C LYS A 229 20.67 1.04 30.61
N GLU A 230 20.89 1.39 31.87
CA GLU A 230 20.33 0.69 33.03
C GLU A 230 19.05 1.35 33.57
N ASP A 231 18.42 2.28 32.84
CA ASP A 231 17.24 3.02 33.32
C ASP A 231 15.95 2.17 33.19
N PRO A 232 15.37 1.69 34.31
CA PRO A 232 14.20 0.83 34.27
C PRO A 232 12.92 1.58 33.84
N LYS A 233 12.87 2.90 33.96
CA LYS A 233 11.74 3.71 33.48
C LYS A 233 11.78 3.76 31.95
N MET A 234 12.94 4.03 31.36
CA MET A 234 13.09 4.02 29.90
C MET A 234 12.74 2.66 29.32
N TRP A 235 13.22 1.56 29.91
CA TRP A 235 12.88 0.22 29.43
C TRP A 235 11.38 -0.10 29.53
N LYS A 236 10.69 0.39 30.56
CA LYS A 236 9.23 0.26 30.64
C LYS A 236 8.53 1.04 29.52
N GLU A 237 9.00 2.26 29.22
CA GLU A 237 8.43 3.09 28.16
C GLU A 237 8.73 2.53 26.76
N VAL A 238 9.90 1.91 26.56
CA VAL A 238 10.22 1.11 25.37
C VAL A 238 9.22 -0.02 25.18
N TYR A 239 8.89 -0.75 26.25
CA TYR A 239 7.89 -1.81 26.19
C TYR A 239 6.51 -1.29 25.80
N GLU A 240 6.04 -0.20 26.40
CA GLU A 240 4.73 0.36 26.05
C GLU A 240 4.69 0.86 24.60
N ALA A 241 5.78 1.46 24.11
CA ALA A 241 5.89 1.90 22.72
C ALA A 241 5.95 0.72 21.73
N GLY A 242 6.74 -0.32 22.02
CA GLY A 242 6.78 -1.53 21.20
C GLY A 242 5.45 -2.28 21.21
N LYS A 243 4.77 -2.34 22.35
CA LYS A 243 3.42 -2.90 22.47
C LYS A 243 2.40 -2.13 21.63
N LEU A 244 2.48 -0.80 21.61
CA LEU A 244 1.63 0.04 20.76
C LEU A 244 1.86 -0.31 19.28
N GLY A 245 3.12 -0.36 18.83
CA GLY A 245 3.46 -0.71 17.44
C GLY A 245 2.89 -2.05 16.99
N ILE A 246 3.09 -3.12 17.78
CA ILE A 246 2.55 -4.46 17.46
C ILE A 246 1.01 -4.46 17.50
N THR A 247 0.40 -3.75 18.46
CA THR A 247 -1.07 -3.68 18.57
C THR A 247 -1.69 -2.96 17.37
N ASP A 248 -1.08 -1.85 16.94
CA ASP A 248 -1.54 -1.12 15.77
C ASP A 248 -1.38 -1.96 14.51
N ASP A 249 -0.27 -2.70 14.36
CA ASP A 249 -0.06 -3.55 13.20
C ASP A 249 -1.00 -4.77 13.19
N LEU A 250 -1.33 -5.30 14.36
CA LEU A 250 -2.35 -6.33 14.53
C LEU A 250 -3.73 -5.83 14.07
N ASN A 251 -4.07 -4.59 14.42
CA ASN A 251 -5.32 -3.95 14.00
C ASN A 251 -5.33 -3.65 12.49
N PHE A 252 -4.20 -3.21 11.94
CA PHE A 252 -4.01 -3.06 10.51
C PHE A 252 -4.26 -4.39 9.79
N ALA A 253 -3.60 -5.47 10.22
CA ALA A 253 -3.72 -6.78 9.59
C ALA A 253 -5.19 -7.25 9.59
N LYS A 254 -5.86 -7.19 10.75
CA LYS A 254 -7.30 -7.51 10.87
C LYS A 254 -8.17 -6.64 9.98
N GLY A 255 -7.87 -5.35 9.88
CA GLY A 255 -8.61 -4.40 9.07
C GLY A 255 -8.44 -4.65 7.57
N VAL A 256 -7.22 -4.93 7.12
CA VAL A 256 -6.92 -5.25 5.72
C VAL A 256 -7.48 -6.61 5.33
N THR A 257 -7.40 -7.64 6.19
CA THR A 257 -8.05 -8.95 5.93
C THR A 257 -9.53 -8.79 5.61
N LYS A 258 -10.25 -7.90 6.30
CA LYS A 258 -11.67 -7.61 6.02
C LYS A 258 -11.93 -6.89 4.69
N MET A 259 -10.88 -6.36 4.06
CA MET A 259 -10.98 -5.73 2.74
C MET A 259 -10.67 -6.70 1.61
N ILE A 260 -9.84 -7.73 1.86
CA ILE A 260 -9.54 -8.77 0.88
C ILE A 260 -10.83 -9.45 0.43
N GLY A 261 -10.99 -9.65 -0.88
CA GLY A 261 -12.17 -10.27 -1.47
C GLY A 261 -13.36 -9.32 -1.70
N LYS A 262 -13.32 -8.08 -1.20
CA LYS A 262 -14.34 -7.07 -1.54
C LYS A 262 -14.16 -6.61 -3.00
N PRO A 263 -15.26 -6.30 -3.71
CA PRO A 263 -15.18 -5.72 -5.05
C PRO A 263 -14.37 -4.43 -5.05
N LEU A 264 -13.47 -4.29 -6.01
CA LEU A 264 -12.77 -3.04 -6.27
C LEU A 264 -13.69 -2.09 -7.05
N THR A 265 -13.58 -0.80 -6.77
CA THR A 265 -14.11 0.22 -7.69
C THR A 265 -13.36 0.17 -9.02
N LEU A 266 -13.94 0.81 -10.05
CA LEU A 266 -13.40 0.78 -11.40
C LEU A 266 -12.00 1.38 -11.50
N TYR A 267 -11.80 2.56 -10.90
CA TYR A 267 -10.49 3.21 -10.89
C TYR A 267 -9.47 2.41 -10.08
N GLU A 268 -9.87 1.69 -9.03
CA GLU A 268 -8.95 0.79 -8.31
C GLU A 268 -8.54 -0.42 -9.16
N ALA A 269 -9.46 -0.96 -9.96
CA ALA A 269 -9.20 -2.13 -10.79
C ALA A 269 -8.22 -1.83 -11.94
N VAL A 270 -8.22 -0.59 -12.47
CA VAL A 270 -7.35 -0.14 -13.56
C VAL A 270 -6.13 0.65 -13.09
N GLY A 271 -5.88 0.71 -11.78
CA GLY A 271 -4.68 1.38 -11.23
C GLY A 271 -4.74 2.91 -11.19
N GLY A 272 -5.94 3.51 -11.27
CA GLY A 272 -6.18 4.91 -10.95
C GLY A 272 -7.15 5.63 -11.87
N ARG A 273 -7.52 6.87 -11.51
CA ARG A 273 -8.49 7.66 -12.28
C ARG A 273 -7.97 8.03 -13.66
N SER A 274 -6.70 8.43 -13.77
CA SER A 274 -6.09 8.74 -15.07
C SER A 274 -6.04 7.51 -16.00
N ASN A 275 -5.81 6.32 -15.45
CA ASN A 275 -5.86 5.10 -16.26
C ASN A 275 -7.30 4.76 -16.67
N LEU A 276 -8.26 4.98 -15.79
CA LEU A 276 -9.68 4.84 -16.12
C LEU A 276 -10.08 5.78 -17.26
N GLU A 277 -9.64 7.04 -17.23
CA GLU A 277 -9.87 7.99 -18.32
C GLU A 277 -9.28 7.51 -19.64
N LYS A 278 -8.03 7.03 -19.65
CA LYS A 278 -7.41 6.47 -20.87
C LYS A 278 -8.16 5.26 -21.41
N VAL A 279 -8.63 4.39 -20.51
CA VAL A 279 -9.45 3.23 -20.83
C VAL A 279 -10.78 3.67 -21.46
N ILE A 280 -11.44 4.67 -20.88
CA ILE A 280 -12.67 5.26 -21.39
C ILE A 280 -12.44 5.87 -22.78
N GLU A 281 -11.36 6.64 -22.97
CA GLU A 281 -11.03 7.27 -24.25
C GLU A 281 -10.67 6.25 -25.33
N ALA A 282 -9.94 5.18 -24.99
CA ALA A 282 -9.64 4.09 -25.90
C ALA A 282 -10.93 3.38 -26.35
N ALA A 283 -11.84 3.10 -25.42
CA ALA A 283 -13.15 2.54 -25.71
C ALA A 283 -13.96 3.47 -26.63
N LYS A 284 -13.97 4.79 -26.35
CA LYS A 284 -14.64 5.79 -27.20
C LYS A 284 -14.11 5.78 -28.63
N SER A 285 -12.78 5.77 -28.78
CA SER A 285 -12.14 5.76 -30.10
C SER A 285 -12.49 4.51 -30.92
N ARG A 286 -12.52 3.32 -30.29
CA ARG A 286 -12.92 2.06 -30.95
C ARG A 286 -14.37 2.06 -31.36
N ILE A 287 -15.27 2.47 -30.46
CA ILE A 287 -16.70 2.58 -30.77
C ILE A 287 -16.93 3.53 -31.94
N ASN A 288 -16.25 4.68 -31.98
CA ASN A 288 -16.36 5.61 -33.09
C ASN A 288 -15.82 5.02 -34.41
N ALA A 289 -14.72 4.27 -34.37
CA ALA A 289 -14.17 3.59 -35.54
C ALA A 289 -15.12 2.50 -36.06
N ASP A 290 -15.64 1.64 -35.18
CA ASP A 290 -16.63 0.62 -35.52
C ASP A 290 -17.93 1.24 -36.05
N ALA A 291 -18.40 2.34 -35.45
CA ALA A 291 -19.58 3.07 -35.92
C ALA A 291 -19.37 3.69 -37.31
N ALA A 292 -18.16 4.19 -37.60
CA ALA A 292 -17.81 4.74 -38.90
C ALA A 292 -17.68 3.66 -39.98
N GLU A 293 -17.19 2.48 -39.64
CA GLU A 293 -16.97 1.37 -40.58
C GLU A 293 -18.24 0.53 -40.82
N LYS A 294 -19.04 0.31 -39.77
CA LYS A 294 -20.12 -0.71 -39.75
C LYS A 294 -21.49 -0.15 -39.38
N GLY A 295 -21.62 1.15 -39.12
CA GLY A 295 -22.81 1.75 -38.50
C GLY A 295 -22.87 1.50 -36.98
N LEU A 296 -23.81 2.14 -36.28
CA LEU A 296 -23.91 2.15 -34.80
C LEU A 296 -24.26 0.79 -34.13
N GLY A 297 -24.13 -0.33 -34.84
CA GLY A 297 -24.48 -1.67 -34.40
C GLY A 297 -25.77 -2.21 -35.03
N ASP A 298 -26.12 -3.45 -34.71
CA ASP A 298 -27.44 -4.03 -35.01
C ASP A 298 -28.55 -3.33 -34.19
N GLU A 299 -29.83 -3.62 -34.47
CA GLU A 299 -31.03 -3.08 -33.74
C GLU A 299 -31.08 -3.40 -32.23
N ASP A 300 -29.99 -3.91 -31.66
CA ASP A 300 -29.81 -4.18 -30.25
C ASP A 300 -28.53 -3.54 -29.65
N GLY A 301 -27.71 -2.85 -30.46
CA GLY A 301 -26.45 -2.22 -30.06
C GLY A 301 -25.38 -3.21 -29.57
N ARG A 302 -25.44 -4.48 -30.01
CA ARG A 302 -24.56 -5.57 -29.51
C ARG A 302 -23.10 -5.35 -29.86
N MET A 303 -22.81 -4.69 -30.97
CA MET A 303 -21.44 -4.39 -31.41
C MET A 303 -20.70 -3.45 -30.45
N ILE A 304 -21.38 -2.40 -29.94
CA ILE A 304 -20.81 -1.47 -28.96
C ILE A 304 -20.47 -2.21 -27.66
N VAL A 305 -21.36 -3.12 -27.22
CA VAL A 305 -21.15 -3.93 -26.00
C VAL A 305 -20.00 -4.92 -26.16
N ASN A 306 -19.85 -5.52 -27.34
CA ASN A 306 -18.77 -6.46 -27.64
C ASN A 306 -17.41 -5.76 -27.72
N SER A 307 -17.35 -4.58 -28.34
CA SER A 307 -16.12 -3.75 -28.36
C SER A 307 -15.71 -3.34 -26.93
N LEU A 308 -16.68 -2.98 -26.08
CA LEU A 308 -16.43 -2.71 -24.66
C LEU A 308 -15.98 -3.96 -23.90
N SER A 309 -16.56 -5.13 -24.16
CA SER A 309 -16.13 -6.36 -23.49
C SER A 309 -14.72 -6.77 -23.88
N GLU A 310 -14.32 -6.63 -25.14
CA GLU A 310 -12.96 -6.97 -25.60
C GLU A 310 -11.85 -6.14 -24.94
N ASP A 311 -12.14 -4.94 -24.44
CA ASP A 311 -11.19 -4.11 -23.68
C ASP A 311 -11.06 -4.52 -22.21
N PHE A 312 -12.00 -5.32 -21.70
CA PHE A 312 -12.06 -5.74 -20.29
C PHE A 312 -12.02 -7.24 -20.06
N GLU A 313 -12.23 -8.05 -21.11
CA GLU A 313 -12.01 -9.49 -21.13
C GLU A 313 -10.50 -9.76 -21.15
N GLY A 314 -9.90 -9.74 -19.97
CA GLY A 314 -8.71 -10.54 -19.74
C GLY A 314 -9.13 -12.01 -19.58
N PRO A 315 -8.40 -12.98 -20.17
CA PRO A 315 -8.61 -14.38 -19.86
C PRO A 315 -8.33 -14.60 -18.37
N SER A 316 -8.86 -15.69 -17.79
CA SER A 316 -8.25 -16.29 -16.61
C SER A 316 -6.74 -16.35 -16.84
N TYR A 317 -5.98 -15.48 -16.15
CA TYR A 317 -4.56 -15.18 -16.41
C TYR A 317 -3.70 -16.44 -16.66
N PRO A 318 -2.60 -16.39 -17.44
CA PRO A 318 -1.95 -15.32 -18.23
C PRO A 318 -1.86 -15.66 -19.76
N ALA A 319 -1.46 -14.81 -20.72
CA ALA A 319 -0.17 -14.10 -20.82
C ALA A 319 -0.09 -13.00 -21.90
N ASP A 320 -0.99 -12.02 -21.91
CA ASP A 320 -0.78 -10.70 -22.54
C ASP A 320 -1.99 -9.78 -22.33
N GLN A 321 -1.76 -8.68 -21.61
CA GLN A 321 -2.50 -7.41 -21.71
C GLN A 321 -4.04 -7.43 -21.82
N LYS A 322 -4.74 -7.24 -20.68
CA LYS A 322 -5.78 -6.19 -20.48
C LYS A 322 -6.34 -6.22 -19.04
N PHE A 323 -6.01 -5.17 -18.27
CA PHE A 323 -6.51 -4.65 -16.97
C PHE A 323 -6.90 -5.56 -15.79
N GLY A 324 -7.26 -6.84 -15.96
CA GLY A 324 -7.44 -7.75 -14.83
C GLY A 324 -8.60 -7.42 -13.88
N ILE A 325 -9.69 -6.89 -14.42
CA ILE A 325 -10.83 -6.39 -13.64
C ILE A 325 -11.68 -7.58 -13.18
N PRO A 326 -12.04 -7.71 -11.88
CA PRO A 326 -12.96 -8.76 -11.41
C PRO A 326 -14.28 -8.75 -12.20
N LYS A 327 -14.87 -9.92 -12.47
CA LYS A 327 -16.10 -10.05 -13.30
C LYS A 327 -17.24 -9.12 -12.87
N ASN A 328 -17.46 -8.96 -11.57
CA ASN A 328 -18.50 -8.06 -11.05
C ASN A 328 -18.18 -6.58 -11.29
N SER A 329 -16.88 -6.22 -11.26
CA SER A 329 -16.40 -4.88 -11.60
C SER A 329 -16.43 -4.63 -13.12
N GLN A 330 -16.25 -5.66 -13.96
CA GLN A 330 -16.45 -5.54 -15.42
C GLN A 330 -17.90 -5.17 -15.76
N THR A 331 -18.89 -5.76 -15.08
CA THR A 331 -20.31 -5.41 -15.28
C THR A 331 -20.61 -3.96 -14.88
N ASN A 332 -20.08 -3.50 -13.74
CA ASN A 332 -20.21 -2.09 -13.33
C ASN A 332 -19.56 -1.12 -14.32
N LEU A 333 -18.44 -1.51 -14.93
CA LEU A 333 -17.74 -0.73 -15.94
C LEU A 333 -18.55 -0.61 -17.22
N LYS A 334 -19.14 -1.72 -17.68
CA LYS A 334 -20.04 -1.73 -18.83
C LYS A 334 -21.20 -0.76 -18.61
N VAL A 335 -21.84 -0.79 -17.44
CA VAL A 335 -22.96 0.12 -17.11
C VAL A 335 -22.51 1.59 -17.03
N ALA A 336 -21.38 1.88 -16.36
CA ALA A 336 -20.87 3.25 -16.22
C ALA A 336 -20.44 3.85 -17.56
N LEU A 337 -19.77 3.07 -18.41
CA LEU A 337 -19.40 3.49 -19.77
C LEU A 337 -20.66 3.77 -20.59
N LEU A 338 -21.66 2.89 -20.56
CA LEU A 338 -22.91 3.11 -21.29
C LEU A 338 -23.65 4.39 -20.85
N ASP A 339 -23.55 4.78 -19.58
CA ASP A 339 -24.11 6.04 -19.08
C ASP A 339 -23.38 7.26 -19.61
N GLU A 340 -22.04 7.22 -19.64
CA GLU A 340 -21.21 8.27 -20.22
C GLU A 340 -21.41 8.38 -21.75
N PHE A 341 -21.53 7.23 -22.44
CA PHE A 341 -21.83 7.16 -23.87
C PHE A 341 -23.25 7.62 -24.21
N SER A 342 -24.23 7.37 -23.34
CA SER A 342 -25.60 7.89 -23.51
C SER A 342 -25.62 9.41 -23.56
N GLY A 343 -24.71 10.09 -22.83
CA GLY A 343 -24.54 11.54 -22.90
C GLY A 343 -23.90 12.01 -24.21
N LEU A 344 -22.92 11.27 -24.74
CA LEU A 344 -22.23 11.59 -26.00
C LEU A 344 -23.08 11.33 -27.25
N LEU A 345 -23.92 10.30 -27.21
CA LEU A 345 -24.77 9.87 -28.31
C LEU A 345 -26.18 10.50 -28.26
N ALA A 346 -26.42 11.45 -27.35
CA ALA A 346 -27.71 12.13 -27.16
C ALA A 346 -28.24 12.86 -28.42
N ASN A 347 -27.39 13.11 -29.41
CA ASN A 347 -27.76 13.74 -30.68
C ASN A 347 -28.15 12.72 -31.78
N GLN A 348 -28.17 11.42 -31.48
CA GLN A 348 -28.60 10.37 -32.40
C GLN A 348 -29.68 9.50 -31.73
N GLU A 349 -30.93 9.71 -32.17
CA GLU A 349 -32.15 9.19 -31.54
C GLU A 349 -32.17 7.64 -31.45
N ASP A 350 -31.61 6.97 -32.46
CA ASP A 350 -31.48 5.51 -32.50
C ASP A 350 -30.44 5.00 -31.49
N ALA A 351 -29.30 5.68 -31.35
CA ALA A 351 -28.23 5.28 -30.43
C ALA A 351 -28.68 5.36 -28.96
N ALA A 352 -29.38 6.45 -28.59
CA ALA A 352 -29.91 6.64 -27.25
C ALA A 352 -30.93 5.55 -26.85
N THR A 353 -31.77 5.13 -27.81
CA THR A 353 -32.77 4.07 -27.60
C THR A 353 -32.11 2.70 -27.39
N HIS A 354 -31.05 2.39 -28.15
CA HIS A 354 -30.29 1.15 -28.00
C HIS A 354 -29.50 1.10 -26.68
N LEU A 355 -28.82 2.18 -26.31
CA LEU A 355 -28.10 2.29 -25.03
C LEU A 355 -29.03 2.08 -23.84
N LYS A 356 -30.25 2.64 -23.88
CA LYS A 356 -31.27 2.43 -22.85
C LYS A 356 -31.71 0.97 -22.72
N LYS A 357 -31.84 0.23 -23.84
CA LYS A 357 -32.14 -1.21 -23.84
C LYS A 357 -30.99 -2.03 -23.25
N ILE A 358 -29.75 -1.72 -23.63
CA ILE A 358 -28.55 -2.39 -23.10
C ILE A 358 -28.41 -2.14 -21.60
N LYS A 359 -28.55 -0.88 -21.16
CA LYS A 359 -28.55 -0.49 -19.75
C LYS A 359 -29.58 -1.29 -18.95
N THR A 360 -30.81 -1.38 -19.47
CA THR A 360 -31.89 -2.16 -18.83
C THR A 360 -31.54 -3.66 -18.73
N LYS A 361 -30.95 -4.26 -19.77
CA LYS A 361 -30.50 -5.67 -19.73
C LYS A 361 -29.37 -5.90 -18.72
N LEU A 362 -28.39 -5.00 -18.66
CA LEU A 362 -27.28 -5.09 -17.71
C LEU A 362 -27.74 -4.84 -16.27
N SER A 363 -28.67 -3.90 -16.04
CA SER A 363 -29.29 -3.68 -14.72
C SER A 363 -30.11 -4.89 -14.25
N LYS A 364 -30.78 -5.61 -15.15
CA LYS A 364 -31.47 -6.87 -14.79
C LYS A 364 -30.52 -8.01 -14.44
N SER A 365 -29.35 -8.06 -15.08
CA SER A 365 -28.25 -8.99 -14.73
C SER A 365 -27.58 -8.66 -13.38
N PHE A 366 -27.89 -7.50 -12.79
CA PHE A 366 -27.30 -7.01 -11.55
C PHE A 366 -28.13 -7.39 -10.31
N GLU A 367 -29.42 -7.67 -10.48
CA GLU A 367 -30.34 -8.06 -9.39
C GLU A 367 -30.40 -9.59 -9.14
N SER A 368 -29.77 -10.39 -10.00
CA SER A 368 -29.60 -11.85 -9.87
C SER A 368 -28.17 -12.22 -9.49
#